data_AF-A0A366XRA5-F1
#
_entry.id   AF-A0A366XRA5-F1
#
_cell.length_a   1.000
_cell.length_b   1.000
_cell.length_c   1.000
_cell.angle_alpha   90.00
_cell.angle_beta   90.00
_cell.angle_gamma   90.00
#
_symmetry.space_group_name_H-M   'P 1'
#
loop_
_entity.id
_entity.type
_entity.pdbx_description
1 polymer ?
#
loop_
_entity_poly.entity_id
_entity_poly.type
_entity_poly.pdbx_seq_one_letter_code
_entity_poly.pdbx_strand_id
1 'polypeptide(L)'
;MNPKEGFPSPKKNVRVIVAYFEEELGERIGFIWEITANNEKITDIMVVYDGSNPFMNEKKAVKEYETNYQKHILVPSKFSFKVTHVHGD
;
A
#
# COMPACT_ATOMS: atom_id res chain seq x y z
N MET A 1 -8.34 -8.56 -22.28
CA MET A 1 -8.18 -8.16 -20.88
C MET A 1 -9.57 -8.00 -20.27
N ASN A 2 -9.93 -8.85 -19.31
CA ASN A 2 -11.22 -8.81 -18.62
C ASN A 2 -11.09 -7.99 -17.31
N PRO A 3 -12.15 -7.29 -16.88
CA PRO A 3 -12.04 -6.22 -15.89
C PRO A 3 -11.94 -6.79 -14.46
N LYS A 4 -10.91 -6.38 -13.72
CA LYS A 4 -10.86 -6.24 -12.25
C LYS A 4 -11.57 -7.37 -11.48
N GLU A 5 -10.91 -8.51 -11.31
CA GLU A 5 -11.45 -9.62 -10.52
C GLU A 5 -11.50 -9.28 -9.02
N GLY A 6 -12.71 -9.05 -8.51
CA GLY A 6 -12.95 -9.02 -7.07
C GLY A 6 -13.06 -10.45 -6.54
N PHE A 7 -12.21 -10.82 -5.58
CA PHE A 7 -12.22 -12.12 -4.91
C PHE A 7 -13.24 -12.16 -3.76
N PRO A 8 -13.86 -13.32 -3.50
CA PRO A 8 -14.75 -13.49 -2.36
C PRO A 8 -13.98 -13.37 -1.04
N SER A 9 -14.58 -12.72 -0.04
CA SER A 9 -14.09 -12.70 1.34
C SER A 9 -14.95 -13.63 2.20
N PRO A 10 -14.37 -14.29 3.23
CA PRO A 10 -15.16 -15.00 4.24
C PRO A 10 -16.03 -14.06 5.10
N LYS A 11 -15.74 -12.75 5.08
CA LYS A 11 -16.55 -11.75 5.79
C LYS A 11 -17.81 -11.42 4.98
N LYS A 12 -18.96 -11.37 5.65
CA LYS A 12 -20.24 -11.00 5.04
C LYS A 12 -20.12 -9.61 4.41
N ASN A 13 -20.63 -9.47 3.18
CA ASN A 13 -20.70 -8.20 2.46
C ASN A 13 -19.33 -7.58 2.13
N VAL A 14 -18.24 -8.34 2.21
CA VAL A 14 -16.89 -7.89 1.86
C VAL A 14 -16.42 -8.55 0.56
N ARG A 15 -15.73 -7.78 -0.28
CA ARG A 15 -15.00 -8.26 -1.45
C ARG A 15 -13.55 -7.82 -1.37
N VAL A 16 -12.63 -8.67 -1.80
CA VAL A 16 -11.21 -8.30 -1.93
C VAL A 16 -10.97 -7.89 -3.37
N ILE A 17 -10.41 -6.71 -3.59
CA ILE A 17 -10.01 -6.24 -4.92
C ILE A 17 -8.50 -6.24 -4.99
N VAL A 18 -7.96 -6.90 -6.03
CA VAL A 18 -6.54 -6.82 -6.38
C VAL A 18 -6.42 -6.04 -7.68
N ALA A 19 -5.61 -5.00 -7.66
CA ALA A 19 -5.31 -4.19 -8.83
C ALA A 19 -3.82 -4.29 -9.14
N TYR A 20 -3.51 -4.35 -10.43
CA TYR A 20 -2.16 -4.51 -10.96
C TYR A 20 -1.73 -3.24 -11.70
N PHE A 21 -0.43 -2.96 -11.68
CA PHE A 21 0.22 -2.00 -12.56
C PHE A 21 0.93 -2.76 -13.66
N GLU A 22 0.75 -2.31 -14.89
CA GLU A 22 1.55 -2.76 -16.03
C GLU A 22 2.93 -2.10 -15.96
N GLU A 23 3.98 -2.91 -16.07
CA GLU A 23 5.37 -2.47 -16.18
C GLU A 23 6.05 -3.16 -17.38
N GLU A 24 7.22 -2.64 -17.77
CA GLU A 24 7.97 -3.13 -18.94
C GLU A 24 8.32 -4.63 -18.86
N LEU A 25 8.47 -5.17 -17.64
CA LEU A 25 8.84 -6.57 -17.38
C LEU A 25 7.66 -7.44 -16.95
N GLY A 26 6.43 -6.91 -16.94
CA GLY A 26 5.22 -7.64 -16.58
C GLY A 26 4.29 -6.86 -15.64
N GLU A 27 3.25 -7.53 -15.16
CA GLU A 27 2.29 -6.95 -14.21
C GLU A 27 2.80 -7.11 -12.77
N ARG A 28 2.78 -6.03 -11.99
CA ARG A 28 3.00 -6.09 -10.54
C ARG A 28 1.73 -5.72 -9.78
N ILE A 29 1.55 -6.29 -8.59
CA ILE A 29 0.42 -5.89 -7.73
C ILE A 29 0.61 -4.42 -7.33
N GLY A 30 -0.37 -3.60 -7.67
CA GLY A 30 -0.46 -2.19 -7.27
C GLY A 30 -1.20 -2.02 -5.95
N PHE A 31 -2.34 -2.70 -5.79
CA PHE A 31 -3.17 -2.55 -4.59
C PHE A 31 -3.89 -3.84 -4.21
N ILE A 32 -4.10 -4.03 -2.91
CA ILE A 32 -5.06 -5.00 -2.38
C ILE A 32 -5.98 -4.26 -1.41
N TRP A 33 -7.28 -4.23 -1.67
CA TRP A 33 -8.28 -3.60 -0.82
C TRP A 33 -9.36 -4.60 -0.39
N GLU A 34 -9.83 -4.49 0.84
CA GLU A 34 -11.11 -5.08 1.26
C GLU A 34 -12.19 -3.99 1.17
N ILE A 35 -13.23 -4.23 0.38
CA ILE A 35 -14.37 -3.34 0.22
C ILE A 35 -15.59 -3.96 0.86
N THR A 36 -16.18 -3.27 1.83
CA THR A 36 -17.47 -3.64 2.42
C THR A 36 -18.58 -2.90 1.71
N ALA A 37 -19.62 -3.60 1.25
CA ALA A 37 -20.76 -3.01 0.57
C ALA A 37 -22.09 -3.55 1.12
N ASN A 38 -22.97 -2.64 1.56
CA ASN A 38 -24.32 -2.96 2.05
C ASN A 38 -25.35 -2.26 1.16
N ASN A 39 -26.40 -2.97 0.74
CA ASN A 39 -27.48 -2.42 -0.10
C ASN A 39 -26.94 -1.63 -1.31
N GLU A 40 -26.00 -2.25 -2.06
CA GLU A 40 -25.35 -1.68 -3.24
C GLU A 40 -24.51 -0.41 -2.99
N LYS A 41 -24.31 -0.02 -1.73
CA LYS A 41 -23.46 1.11 -1.35
C LYS A 41 -22.19 0.61 -0.69
N ILE A 42 -21.04 1.13 -1.13
CA ILE A 42 -19.77 0.92 -0.44
C ILE A 42 -19.84 1.66 0.90
N THR A 43 -19.63 0.93 1.99
CA THR A 43 -19.67 1.47 3.36
C THR A 43 -18.29 1.59 3.99
N ASP A 44 -17.33 0.78 3.53
CA ASP A 44 -15.96 0.81 4.04
C ASP A 44 -14.98 0.32 2.96
N ILE A 45 -13.77 0.89 2.96
CA ILE A 45 -12.65 0.45 2.14
C ILE A 45 -11.42 0.38 3.04
N MET A 46 -10.93 -0.84 3.28
CA MET A 46 -9.70 -1.09 4.03
C MET A 46 -8.56 -1.37 3.06
N VAL A 47 -7.49 -0.59 3.16
CA VAL A 47 -6.27 -0.79 2.38
C VAL A 47 -5.43 -1.90 3.02
N VAL A 48 -5.36 -3.06 2.38
CA VAL A 48 -4.53 -4.20 2.83
C VAL A 48 -3.10 -4.05 2.31
N TYR A 49 -2.96 -3.61 1.07
CA TYR A 49 -1.67 -3.35 0.43
C TYR A 49 -1.79 -2.17 -0.53
N ASP A 50 -0.78 -1.30 -0.50
CA ASP A 50 -0.61 -0.18 -1.42
C ASP A 50 0.84 -0.16 -1.89
N GLY A 51 1.06 -0.84 -3.02
CA GLY A 51 2.33 -0.89 -3.74
C GLY A 51 2.57 0.35 -4.61
N SER A 52 1.63 1.29 -4.68
CA SER A 52 1.84 2.59 -5.33
C SER A 52 2.58 3.57 -4.42
N ASN A 53 2.47 3.36 -3.11
CA ASN A 53 3.07 4.26 -2.14
C ASN A 53 4.53 3.85 -1.85
N PRO A 54 5.53 4.62 -2.29
CA PRO A 54 6.94 4.30 -2.10
C PRO A 54 7.35 4.32 -0.62
N PHE A 55 6.55 4.95 0.26
CA PHE A 55 6.81 5.07 1.69
C PHE A 55 6.12 4.00 2.54
N MET A 56 5.27 3.15 1.95
CA MET A 56 4.42 2.22 2.72
C MET A 56 5.20 1.16 3.51
N ASN A 57 6.48 0.96 3.24
CA ASN A 57 7.30 0.06 4.05
C ASN A 57 8.65 0.62 4.48
N GLU A 58 8.94 1.91 4.39
CA GLU A 58 10.22 2.41 4.90
C GLU A 58 10.35 2.15 6.40
N LYS A 59 9.35 2.52 7.20
CA LYS A 59 9.37 2.25 8.65
C LYS A 59 9.35 0.77 9.01
N LYS A 60 8.63 -0.06 8.25
CA LYS A 60 8.53 -1.50 8.54
C LYS A 60 9.81 -2.22 8.13
N ALA A 61 10.33 -1.94 6.94
CA ALA A 61 11.59 -2.48 6.44
C ALA A 61 12.78 -2.01 7.29
N VAL A 62 12.80 -0.74 7.71
CA VAL A 62 13.77 -0.22 8.69
C VAL A 62 13.66 -1.01 9.99
N LYS A 63 12.46 -1.15 10.55
CA LYS A 63 12.25 -1.89 11.80
C LYS A 63 12.66 -3.36 11.70
N GLU A 64 12.36 -4.03 10.58
CA GLU A 64 12.77 -5.41 10.32
C GLU A 64 14.30 -5.54 10.18
N TYR A 65 14.95 -4.62 9.47
CA TYR A 65 16.40 -4.57 9.33
C TYR A 65 17.09 -4.34 10.69
N GLU A 66 16.63 -3.36 11.46
CA GLU A 66 17.16 -3.06 12.80
C GLU A 66 17.01 -4.25 13.74
N THR A 67 15.89 -4.97 13.66
CA THR A 67 15.62 -6.16 14.47
C THR A 67 16.54 -7.33 14.06
N ASN A 68 16.73 -7.57 12.76
CA ASN A 68 17.49 -8.71 12.25
C ASN A 68 19.01 -8.54 12.38
N TYR A 69 19.50 -7.30 12.33
CA TYR A 69 20.94 -7.02 12.31
C TYR A 69 21.45 -6.27 13.55
N GLN A 70 20.56 -5.95 14.51
CA GLN A 70 20.87 -5.20 15.73
C GLN A 70 21.64 -3.89 15.48
N LYS A 71 21.37 -3.24 14.34
CA LYS A 71 22.01 -1.97 13.94
C LYS A 71 20.94 -0.93 13.68
N HIS A 72 21.05 0.21 14.34
CA HIS A 72 20.16 1.35 14.11
C HIS A 72 20.60 2.09 12.84
N ILE A 73 19.68 2.36 11.92
CA ILE A 73 19.97 3.11 10.70
C ILE A 73 19.38 4.52 10.79
N LEU A 74 20.12 5.50 10.30
CA LEU A 74 19.66 6.89 10.28
C LEU A 74 18.58 7.03 9.19
N VAL A 75 17.33 7.13 9.63
CA VAL A 75 16.19 7.47 8.76
C VAL A 75 16.01 8.98 8.70
N PRO A 76 15.46 9.54 7.60
CA PRO A 76 15.10 10.95 7.54
C PRO A 76 14.18 11.28 8.72
N SER A 77 14.65 12.13 9.63
CA SER A 77 13.81 12.63 10.71
C SER A 77 12.64 13.41 10.11
N LYS A 78 11.46 13.38 10.74
CA LYS A 78 10.46 14.42 10.46
C LYS A 78 11.16 15.76 10.64
N PHE A 79 11.31 16.50 9.55
CA PHE A 79 11.83 17.86 9.63
C PHE A 79 10.99 18.63 10.64
N SER A 80 11.64 19.34 11.56
CA SER A 80 10.96 20.19 12.55
C SER A 80 10.26 21.39 11.91
N PHE A 81 10.32 21.49 10.58
CA PHE A 81 9.73 22.51 9.75
C PHE A 81 8.99 21.86 8.56
N LYS A 82 8.00 22.59 8.04
CA LYS A 82 7.24 22.17 6.86
C LYS A 82 8.10 22.41 5.61
N VAL A 83 8.39 21.34 4.87
CA VAL A 83 9.05 21.47 3.56
C VAL A 83 8.06 22.09 2.60
N THR A 84 8.35 23.30 2.12
CA THR A 84 7.46 24.04 1.23
C THR A 84 7.78 23.82 -0.25
N HIS A 85 9.04 23.59 -0.59
CA HIS A 85 9.52 23.37 -1.96
C HIS A 85 10.75 22.47 -1.94
N VAL A 86 10.87 21.61 -2.95
CA VAL A 86 12.05 20.80 -3.22
C VAL A 86 12.48 21.10 -4.66
N HIS A 87 13.76 21.40 -4.86
CA HIS A 87 14.37 21.47 -6.18
C HIS A 87 15.39 20.34 -6.29
N GLY A 88 15.25 19.56 -7.37
CA GLY A 88 16.24 18.58 -7.78
C GLY A 88 17.10 19.16 -8.89
N ASP A 89 18.38 18.80 -8.90
CA ASP A 89 19.29 19.00 -10.03
C ASP A 89 19.00 17.99 -11.15
#